data_AF-A0A914VSR2-F1
#
_entry.id   AF-A0A914VSR2-F1
#
_cell.length_a   1.000
_cell.length_b   1.000
_cell.length_c   1.000
_cell.angle_alpha   90.00
_cell.angle_beta   90.00
_cell.angle_gamma   90.00
#
_symmetry.space_group_name_H-M   'P 1'
#
loop_
_entity.id
_entity.type
_entity.pdbx_description
1 polymer ?
#
loop_
_entity_poly.entity_id
_entity_poly.type
_entity_poly.pdbx_seq_one_letter_code
_entity_poly.pdbx_strand_id
1 'polypeptide(L)' 'MTRIHYSKTADNSTKSCKARGSDLRVHFKNTHETAQAIKHMPLKRAKRFLQNVKDKKEIVVFRKFGHCVGRKAQ' A
#
# COMPACT_ATOMS: atom_id res chain seq x y z
N MET A 1 -21.93 12.64 5.12
CA MET A 1 -20.93 11.84 4.37
C MET A 1 -20.87 12.37 2.94
N THR A 2 -19.76 12.97 2.54
CA THR A 2 -19.62 13.57 1.20
C THR A 2 -19.58 12.51 0.10
N ARG A 3 -20.16 12.82 -1.06
CA ARG A 3 -20.22 11.97 -2.24
C ARG A 3 -18.80 11.51 -2.65
N ILE A 4 -18.60 10.20 -2.73
CA ILE A 4 -17.27 9.59 -2.92
C ILE A 4 -17.01 9.42 -4.42
N HIS A 5 -15.94 10.06 -4.91
CA HIS A 5 -15.46 9.88 -6.28
C HIS A 5 -14.11 9.16 -6.27
N TYR A 6 -14.09 7.94 -6.81
CA TYR A 6 -12.85 7.20 -7.08
C TYR A 6 -12.30 7.65 -8.44
N SER A 7 -10.98 7.88 -8.52
CA SER A 7 -10.34 8.29 -9.77
C SER A 7 -10.29 7.18 -10.83
N LYS A 8 -10.26 5.91 -10.40
CA LYS A 8 -10.26 4.74 -11.28
C LYS A 8 -11.50 3.89 -11.04
N THR A 9 -12.24 3.63 -12.11
CA THR A 9 -13.37 2.69 -12.13
C THR A 9 -12.89 1.31 -12.57
N ALA A 10 -13.55 0.27 -12.05
CA ALA A 10 -13.30 -1.11 -12.48
C ALA A 10 -14.23 -1.43 -13.66
N ASP A 11 -13.73 -2.23 -14.61
CA ASP A 11 -14.51 -2.64 -15.78
C ASP A 11 -15.70 -3.52 -15.40
N ASN A 12 -15.53 -4.36 -14.35
CA ASN A 12 -16.60 -5.16 -13.78
C ASN A 12 -16.79 -4.84 -12.29
N SER A 13 -17.93 -4.27 -11.95
CA SER A 13 -18.29 -3.88 -10.58
C SER A 13 -18.60 -5.07 -9.67
N THR A 14 -19.14 -6.17 -10.20
CA THR A 14 -19.57 -7.32 -9.37
C THR A 14 -18.41 -8.21 -8.93
N LYS A 15 -17.32 -8.22 -9.71
CA LYS A 15 -16.09 -8.96 -9.42
C LYS A 15 -14.98 -8.10 -8.81
N SER A 16 -15.26 -6.85 -8.46
CA SER A 16 -14.28 -5.94 -7.86
C SER A 16 -14.66 -5.53 -6.44
N CYS A 17 -13.66 -5.15 -5.66
CA CYS A 17 -13.84 -4.67 -4.30
C CYS A 17 -13.24 -3.26 -4.18
N LYS A 18 -13.93 -2.36 -3.47
CA LYS A 18 -13.46 -1.00 -3.18
C LYS A 18 -13.39 -0.80 -1.67
N ALA A 19 -12.33 -0.16 -1.20
CA ALA A 19 -12.15 0.22 0.20
C ALA A 19 -11.55 1.62 0.27
N ARG A 20 -11.88 2.38 1.33
CA ARG A 20 -11.35 3.72 1.58
C ARG A 20 -11.24 3.96 3.08
N GLY A 21 -10.17 4.63 3.49
CA GLY A 21 -10.08 5.33 4.77
C GLY A 21 -9.71 6.79 4.51
N SER A 22 -10.39 7.72 5.19
CA SER A 22 -10.07 9.16 5.20
C SER A 22 -9.58 9.57 6.58
N ASP A 23 -8.75 10.60 6.64
CA ASP A 23 -8.25 11.19 7.89
C ASP A 23 -7.58 10.18 8.84
N LEU A 24 -6.82 9.26 8.25
CA LEU A 24 -6.02 8.28 8.98
C LEU A 24 -4.79 8.97 9.60
N ARG A 25 -4.56 8.77 10.89
CA ARG A 25 -3.38 9.26 11.62
C ARG A 25 -2.14 8.40 11.31
N VAL A 26 -1.68 8.47 10.07
CA VAL A 26 -0.49 7.75 9.58
C VAL A 26 0.41 8.70 8.79
N HIS A 27 1.71 8.39 8.71
CA HIS A 27 2.62 9.17 7.90
C HIS A 27 2.37 8.94 6.41
N PHE A 28 2.06 10.01 5.68
CA PHE A 28 1.71 9.94 4.26
C PHE A 28 2.80 9.27 3.41
N LYS A 29 4.06 9.68 3.57
CA LYS A 29 5.17 9.20 2.73
C LYS A 29 5.40 7.70 2.87
N ASN A 30 5.30 7.17 4.08
CA ASN A 30 5.53 5.75 4.37
C ASN A 30 4.37 4.90 3.82
N THR A 31 3.15 5.41 3.94
CA THR A 31 1.95 4.75 3.45
C THR A 31 1.96 4.67 1.93
N HIS A 32 2.41 5.72 1.23
CA HIS A 32 2.55 5.73 -0.22
C HIS A 32 3.51 4.64 -0.72
N GLU A 33 4.71 4.54 -0.15
CA GLU A 33 5.69 3.51 -0.54
C GLU A 33 5.17 2.09 -0.25
N THR A 34 4.51 1.90 0.90
CA THR A 34 3.90 0.61 1.27
C THR A 34 2.77 0.23 0.30
N ALA A 35 1.90 1.17 -0.05
CA ALA A 35 0.81 0.97 -1.00
C ALA A 35 1.34 0.67 -2.42
N GLN A 36 2.44 1.32 -2.81
CA GLN A 36 3.08 1.06 -4.09
C GLN A 36 3.74 -0.32 -4.13
N ALA A 37 4.32 -0.79 -3.01
CA ALA A 37 4.91 -2.12 -2.92
C ALA A 37 3.88 -3.26 -3.06
N ILE A 38 2.69 -3.11 -2.47
CA ILE A 38 1.61 -4.12 -2.58
C ILE A 38 0.83 -4.04 -3.90
N LYS A 39 1.06 -3.00 -4.70
CA LYS A 39 0.37 -2.80 -5.98
C LYS A 39 0.70 -3.96 -6.92
N HIS A 40 -0.33 -4.57 -7.51
CA HIS A 40 -0.24 -5.77 -8.38
C HIS A 40 0.09 -7.10 -7.68
N MET A 41 0.14 -7.14 -6.35
CA MET A 41 0.25 -8.42 -5.62
C MET A 41 -1.12 -9.11 -5.47
N PRO A 42 -1.18 -10.46 -5.54
CA PRO A 42 -2.36 -11.21 -5.13
C PRO A 42 -2.68 -10.97 -3.65
N LEU A 43 -3.97 -10.98 -3.27
CA LEU A 43 -4.42 -10.66 -1.91
C LEU A 43 -3.76 -11.51 -0.82
N LYS A 44 -3.60 -12.82 -1.07
CA LYS A 44 -2.94 -13.74 -0.12
C LYS A 44 -1.46 -13.38 0.08
N ARG A 45 -0.76 -13.02 -1.00
CA ARG A 45 0.65 -12.60 -0.94
C ARG A 45 0.80 -11.25 -0.24
N ALA A 46 -0.08 -10.29 -0.53
CA ALA A 46 -0.05 -8.96 0.09
C ALA A 46 -0.23 -9.04 1.62
N LYS A 47 -1.17 -9.85 2.11
CA LYS A 47 -1.35 -10.07 3.56
C LYS A 47 -0.10 -10.66 4.20
N ARG A 48 0.49 -11.69 3.59
CA ARG A 48 1.72 -12.32 4.06
C ARG A 48 2.91 -11.35 4.05
N PHE A 49 3.05 -10.56 2.98
CA PHE A 49 4.09 -9.53 2.86
C PHE A 49 4.02 -8.53 4.01
N LEU A 50 2.83 -7.99 4.30
CA LEU A 50 2.66 -7.05 5.42
C LEU A 50 3.00 -7.66 6.78
N GLN A 51 2.71 -8.95 6.99
CA GLN A 51 3.11 -9.65 8.20
C GLN A 51 4.63 -9.85 8.26
N ASN A 52 5.27 -10.24 7.16
CA ASN A 52 6.72 -10.37 7.06
C ASN A 52 7.45 -9.05 7.29
N VAL A 53 6.87 -7.92 6.87
CA VAL A 53 7.42 -6.57 7.11
C VAL A 53 7.37 -6.23 8.60
N LYS A 54 6.29 -6.60 9.31
CA LYS A 54 6.22 -6.46 10.78
C LYS A 54 7.29 -7.30 11.48
N ASP A 55 7.49 -8.52 10.98
CA ASP A 55 8.52 -9.44 11.46
C ASP A 55 9.95 -9.06 11.00
N LYS A 56 10.11 -7.98 10.21
CA LYS A 56 11.38 -7.52 9.62
C LYS A 56 12.10 -8.57 8.74
N LYS A 57 11.35 -9.50 8.15
CA LYS A 57 11.84 -10.52 7.21
C LYS A 57 11.89 -10.01 5.78
N GLU A 58 10.93 -9.17 5.39
CA GLU A 58 10.84 -8.51 4.08
C GLU A 58 10.78 -6.98 4.27
N ILE A 59 11.17 -6.20 3.26
CA ILE A 59 11.28 -4.73 3.36
C ILE A 59 10.38 -4.03 2.32
N VAL A 60 9.84 -2.88 2.72
CA VAL A 60 9.21 -1.92 1.81
C VAL A 60 10.30 -1.01 1.24
N VAL A 61 10.49 -1.06 -0.08
CA VAL A 61 11.47 -0.23 -0.79
C VAL A 61 10.94 1.21 -0.90
N PHE A 62 11.74 2.18 -0.48
CA PHE A 62 11.43 3.61 -0.66
C PHE A 62 11.97 4.09 -2.01
N ARG A 63 11.08 4.39 -2.96
CA ARG A 63 11.45 4.86 -4.30
C ARG A 63 11.28 6.37 -4.48
N LYS A 64 10.12 6.93 -4.09
CA LYS A 64 9.84 8.36 -4.28
C LYS A 64 10.33 9.18 -3.10
N PHE A 65 10.11 8.71 -1.87
CA PHE A 65 10.46 9.44 -0.64
C PHE A 65 11.75 8.93 0.02
N GLY A 66 12.80 8.64 -0.76
CA GLY A 66 13.99 7.90 -0.32
C GLY A 66 15.25 8.70 0.03
N HIS A 67 15.22 10.05 0.05
CA HIS A 67 16.43 10.89 0.05
C HIS A 67 17.40 10.67 1.23
N CYS A 68 16.92 10.27 2.39
CA CYS A 68 17.74 10.00 3.59
C CYS A 68 17.36 8.67 4.25
N VAL A 69 17.11 7.64 3.44
CA VAL A 69 16.76 6.30 3.94
C VAL A 69 18.01 5.43 3.97
N GLY A 70 18.18 4.66 5.06
CA GLY A 70 19.30 3.74 5.22
C GLY A 70 19.30 2.65 4.15
N ARG A 71 20.49 2.28 3.67
CA ARG A 71 20.67 1.18 2.71
C ARG A 71 20.70 -0.16 3.48
N LYS A 72 19.99 -1.16 2.96
CA LYS A 72 19.96 -2.52 3.52
C LYS A 72 19.95 -3.53 2.38
N ALA A 73 20.57 -4.69 2.61
CA ALA A 73 20.76 -5.74 1.60
C ALA A 73 19.55 -6.66 1.39
N GLN A 74 18.56 -6.63 2.29
CA GLN A 74 17.34 -7.45 2.23
C GLN A 74 16.37 -7.00 1.14
#